data_AF-A0A8B6CQQ8-F1
#
_entry.id   AF-A0A8B6CQQ8-F1
#
_cell.length_a   1.000
_cell.length_b   1.000
_cell.length_c   1.000
_cell.angle_alpha   90.00
_cell.angle_beta   90.00
_cell.angle_gamma   90.00
#
_symmetry.space_group_name_H-M   'P 1'
#
loop_
_entity.id
_entity.type
_entity.pdbx_description
1 polymer ?
#
loop_
_entity_poly.entity_id
_entity_poly.type
_entity_poly.pdbx_seq_one_letter_code
_entity_poly.pdbx_strand_id
1 'polypeptide(L)'
;MSDDLQGDWFNLTREFEKAVQTKTANILPVKYEDLKLHPFSTITKMAEFIDVSHTDDFIRKIIEKCSFDNIKKHKFDSSRMIDPKHEWTLFRK
;
A
#
# COMPACT_ATOMS: atom_id res chain seq x y z
N MET A 1 25.06 -14.45 9.21
CA MET A 1 23.58 -14.43 9.19
C MET A 1 23.21 -13.15 8.45
N SER A 2 23.15 -13.23 7.13
CA SER A 2 23.24 -12.05 6.26
C SER A 2 21.87 -11.47 5.93
N ASP A 3 21.79 -10.14 5.96
CA ASP A 3 20.65 -9.25 5.69
C ASP A 3 20.17 -9.29 4.22
N ASP A 4 20.22 -10.45 3.56
CA ASP A 4 20.01 -10.57 2.11
C ASP A 4 18.60 -11.08 1.75
N LEU A 5 17.68 -11.19 2.71
CA LEU A 5 16.36 -11.82 2.50
C LEU A 5 15.40 -11.01 1.62
N GLN A 6 15.74 -9.78 1.27
CA GLN A 6 15.02 -8.96 0.30
C GLN A 6 16.09 -8.38 -0.62
N GLY A 7 16.14 -8.85 -1.87
CA GLY A 7 17.13 -8.37 -2.84
C GLY A 7 17.22 -6.83 -2.88
N ASP A 8 18.39 -6.30 -3.20
CA ASP A 8 18.66 -4.86 -3.28
C ASP A 8 17.47 -4.08 -3.88
N TRP A 9 16.99 -3.08 -3.15
CA TRP A 9 15.82 -2.27 -3.48
C TRP A 9 15.86 -1.76 -4.93
N PHE A 10 17.05 -1.41 -5.42
CA PHE A 10 17.24 -0.97 -6.80
C PHE A 10 16.94 -2.08 -7.81
N ASN A 11 17.39 -3.30 -7.55
CA ASN A 11 17.11 -4.45 -8.41
C ASN A 11 15.62 -4.79 -8.41
N LEU A 12 14.99 -4.82 -7.23
CA LEU A 12 13.54 -5.07 -7.13
C LEU A 12 12.73 -4.02 -7.90
N THR A 13 13.03 -2.74 -7.67
CA THR A 13 12.34 -1.63 -8.34
C THR A 13 12.52 -1.69 -9.85
N ARG A 14 13.73 -2.02 -10.32
CA ARG A 14 14.03 -2.19 -11.75
C ARG A 14 13.21 -3.31 -12.39
N GLU A 15 13.07 -4.46 -11.71
CA GLU A 15 12.28 -5.57 -12.26
C GLU A 15 10.79 -5.23 -12.34
N PHE A 16 10.23 -4.54 -11.34
CA PHE A 16 8.85 -4.03 -11.42
C PHE A 16 8.69 -3.00 -12.54
N GLU A 17 9.64 -2.09 -12.72
CA GLU A 17 9.59 -1.11 -13.81
C GLU A 17 9.61 -1.79 -15.18
N LYS A 18 10.46 -2.79 -15.37
CA LYS A 18 10.46 -3.62 -16.60
C LYS A 18 9.14 -4.34 -16.80
N ALA A 19 8.54 -4.90 -15.75
CA ALA A 19 7.25 -5.60 -15.83
C ALA A 19 6.12 -4.64 -16.28
N VAL A 20 6.11 -3.42 -15.76
CA VAL A 20 5.17 -2.36 -16.19
C VAL A 20 5.39 -2.01 -17.67
N GLN A 21 6.64 -1.82 -18.11
CA GLN A 21 6.96 -1.46 -19.50
C GLN A 21 6.63 -2.58 -20.50
N THR A 22 6.91 -3.82 -20.13
CA THR A 22 6.66 -5.00 -20.98
C THR A 22 5.19 -5.44 -21.00
N LYS A 23 4.34 -4.80 -20.18
CA LYS A 23 2.90 -5.10 -20.03
C LYS A 23 2.61 -6.58 -19.78
N THR A 24 3.52 -7.27 -19.10
CA THR A 24 3.38 -8.71 -18.78
C THR A 24 2.32 -8.96 -17.71
N ALA A 25 2.00 -7.95 -16.92
CA ALA A 25 0.95 -7.98 -15.91
C ALA A 25 0.25 -6.62 -15.80
N ASN A 26 -0.98 -6.62 -15.27
CA ASN A 26 -1.69 -5.39 -14.93
C ASN A 26 -1.09 -4.83 -13.63
N ILE A 27 -0.18 -3.86 -13.73
CA ILE A 27 0.54 -3.26 -12.61
C ILE A 27 0.38 -1.75 -12.65
N LEU A 28 -0.03 -1.15 -11.53
CA LEU A 28 -0.06 0.30 -11.33
C LEU A 28 1.11 0.72 -10.42
N PRO A 29 2.18 1.34 -10.95
CA PRO A 29 3.20 1.94 -10.10
C PRO A 29 2.64 3.18 -9.41
N VAL A 30 2.74 3.22 -8.08
CA VAL A 30 2.32 4.36 -7.25
C VAL A 30 3.52 4.84 -6.45
N LYS A 31 3.81 6.14 -6.51
CA LYS A 31 4.88 6.77 -5.74
C LYS A 31 4.33 7.31 -4.43
N TYR A 32 5.14 7.22 -3.38
CA TYR A 32 4.77 7.72 -2.06
C TYR A 32 4.52 9.23 -2.07
N GLU A 33 5.35 9.98 -2.78
CA GLU A 33 5.27 11.44 -2.90
C GLU A 33 3.96 11.86 -3.56
N ASP A 34 3.54 11.16 -4.62
CA ASP A 34 2.27 11.43 -5.31
C ASP A 34 1.07 11.17 -4.40
N LEU A 35 1.10 10.07 -3.63
CA LEU A 35 0.05 9.76 -2.66
C LEU A 35 -0.02 10.82 -1.54
N LYS A 36 1.12 11.39 -1.15
CA LYS A 36 1.20 12.41 -0.10
C LYS A 36 0.79 13.81 -0.58
N LEU A 37 1.27 14.24 -1.75
CA LEU A 37 1.02 15.57 -2.31
C LEU A 37 -0.32 15.66 -3.04
N HIS A 38 -0.73 14.56 -3.68
CA HIS A 38 -1.94 14.47 -4.49
C HIS A 38 -2.77 13.23 -4.15
N PRO A 39 -3.25 13.10 -2.89
CA PRO A 39 -3.94 11.90 -2.42
C PRO A 39 -5.22 11.60 -3.19
N PHE A 40 -6.01 12.62 -3.54
CA PHE A 40 -7.28 12.43 -4.24
C PHE A 40 -7.07 11.82 -5.63
N SER A 41 -6.24 12.45 -6.47
CA SER A 41 -6.00 11.95 -7.82
C SER A 41 -5.31 10.58 -7.82
N THR A 42 -4.39 10.34 -6.88
CA THR A 42 -3.70 9.05 -6.76
C THR A 42 -4.66 7.93 -6.37
N ILE A 43 -5.53 8.16 -5.39
CA ILE A 43 -6.50 7.14 -4.94
C ILE A 43 -7.61 6.92 -5.98
N THR A 44 -8.06 7.97 -6.67
CA THR A 44 -8.98 7.83 -7.82
C THR A 44 -8.38 6.93 -8.90
N LYS A 45 -7.13 7.17 -9.31
CA LYS A 45 -6.41 6.30 -10.27
C LYS A 45 -6.31 4.86 -9.78
N MET A 46 -6.08 4.66 -8.49
CA MET A 46 -6.07 3.31 -7.90
C MET A 46 -7.45 2.65 -7.99
N ALA A 47 -8.52 3.37 -7.67
CA ALA A 47 -9.89 2.87 -7.74
C ALA A 47 -10.31 2.51 -9.17
N GLU A 48 -9.97 3.34 -10.15
CA GLU A 48 -10.17 3.06 -11.57
C GLU A 48 -9.38 1.82 -12.02
N PHE A 49 -8.13 1.70 -11.57
CA PHE A 49 -7.26 0.57 -11.94
C PHE A 49 -7.77 -0.78 -11.44
N ILE A 50 -8.38 -0.82 -10.25
CA ILE A 50 -9.00 -2.03 -9.68
C ILE A 50 -10.49 -2.17 -10.03
N ASP A 51 -11.00 -1.32 -10.92
CA ASP A 51 -12.38 -1.29 -11.40
C ASP A 51 -13.44 -1.17 -10.27
N VAL A 52 -13.18 -0.27 -9.32
CA VAL A 52 -14.10 0.04 -8.23
C VAL A 52 -14.86 1.33 -8.55
N SER A 53 -16.18 1.21 -8.66
CA SER A 53 -17.07 2.37 -8.75
C SER A 53 -16.95 3.23 -7.50
N HIS A 54 -16.77 4.54 -7.69
CA HIS A 54 -16.52 5.46 -6.60
C HIS A 54 -17.18 6.82 -6.86
N THR A 55 -17.41 7.55 -5.78
CA THR A 55 -17.80 8.96 -5.79
C THR A 55 -16.71 9.79 -5.14
N ASP A 56 -16.66 11.09 -5.44
CA ASP A 56 -15.70 12.01 -4.81
C ASP A 56 -15.76 11.96 -3.28
N ASP A 57 -16.98 11.88 -2.72
CA ASP A 57 -17.21 11.75 -1.28
C ASP A 57 -16.63 10.45 -0.71
N PHE A 58 -16.75 9.35 -1.45
CA PHE A 58 -16.16 8.07 -1.05
C PHE A 58 -14.63 8.17 -1.00
N ILE A 59 -14.02 8.75 -2.04
CA ILE A 59 -12.56 8.97 -2.09
C ILE A 59 -12.10 9.87 -0.94
N ARG A 60 -12.80 10.97 -0.67
CA ARG A 60 -12.49 11.87 0.46
C ARG A 60 -12.54 11.16 1.82
N LYS A 61 -13.54 10.30 2.03
CA LYS A 61 -13.66 9.47 3.24
C LYS A 61 -12.50 8.48 3.38
N ILE A 62 -12.02 7.90 2.28
CA ILE A 62 -10.83 7.03 2.30
C ILE A 62 -9.60 7.83 2.72
N ILE A 63 -9.35 8.98 2.08
CA ILE A 63 -8.21 9.86 2.41
C ILE A 63 -8.22 10.22 3.90
N GLU A 64 -9.38 10.63 4.41
CA GLU A 64 -9.53 10.99 5.82
C GLU A 64 -9.21 9.80 6.74
N LYS A 65 -9.84 8.65 6.53
CA LYS A 65 -9.67 7.46 7.38
C LYS A 65 -8.25 6.90 7.33
N CYS A 66 -7.61 6.92 6.17
CA CYS A 66 -6.26 6.41 5.94
C CYS A 66 -5.17 7.47 6.12
N SER A 67 -5.51 8.65 6.65
CA SER A 67 -4.51 9.65 7.01
C SER A 67 -3.64 9.16 8.17
N PHE A 68 -2.37 9.58 8.20
CA PHE A 68 -1.44 9.20 9.27
C PHE A 68 -1.98 9.52 10.67
N ASP A 69 -2.63 10.68 10.83
CA ASP A 69 -3.21 11.09 12.11
C ASP A 69 -4.33 10.16 12.56
N ASN A 70 -5.19 9.71 11.64
CA ASN A 70 -6.30 8.82 11.97
C ASN A 70 -5.82 7.38 12.18
N ILE A 71 -4.89 6.89 11.36
CA ILE A 71 -4.27 5.57 11.56
C ILE A 71 -3.58 5.51 12.93
N LYS A 72 -2.85 6.55 13.35
CA LYS A 72 -2.17 6.58 14.65
C LYS A 72 -3.15 6.57 15.84
N LYS A 73 -4.32 7.20 15.69
CA LYS A 73 -5.38 7.20 16.71
C LYS A 73 -6.05 5.84 16.85
N HIS A 74 -6.17 5.10 15.75
CA HIS A 74 -6.62 3.72 15.79
C HIS A 74 -5.51 2.84 16.35
N LYS A 75 -5.50 2.63 17.67
CA LYS A 75 -4.64 1.62 18.31
C LYS A 75 -4.86 0.31 17.57
N PHE A 76 -3.77 -0.25 17.06
CA PHE A 76 -3.75 -1.58 16.47
C PHE A 76 -4.38 -2.56 17.48
N ASP A 77 -5.57 -3.05 17.15
CA ASP A 77 -6.27 -4.02 17.98
C ASP A 77 -5.70 -5.40 17.65
N SER A 78 -4.59 -5.74 18.31
CA SER A 78 -3.89 -7.03 18.13
C SER A 78 -4.79 -8.24 18.35
N SER A 79 -5.94 -8.07 19.02
CA SER A 79 -6.89 -9.15 19.27
C SER A 79 -7.60 -9.64 18.00
N ARG A 80 -7.64 -8.83 16.93
CA ARG A 80 -8.31 -9.18 15.66
C ARG A 80 -7.44 -9.97 14.68
N MET A 81 -6.15 -10.16 14.99
CA MET A 81 -5.19 -10.87 14.14
C MET A 81 -4.65 -12.16 14.78
N ILE A 82 -5.30 -12.69 15.82
CA ILE A 82 -5.04 -14.06 16.26
C ILE A 82 -5.64 -15.01 15.22
N ASP A 83 -4.91 -15.27 14.13
CA ASP A 83 -5.04 -16.54 13.42
C ASP A 83 -4.55 -17.63 14.40
N PRO A 84 -5.38 -18.62 14.78
CA PRO A 84 -4.99 -19.66 15.71
C PRO A 84 -3.75 -20.48 15.30
N LYS A 85 -3.22 -20.30 14.08
CA LYS A 85 -2.23 -21.22 13.51
C LYS A 85 -0.87 -20.65 13.11
N HIS A 86 -0.56 -19.36 13.20
CA HIS A 86 0.81 -18.91 12.90
C HIS A 86 1.25 -17.70 13.73
N GLU A 87 2.09 -17.95 14.73
CA GLU A 87 2.79 -16.95 15.52
C GLU A 87 3.89 -16.26 14.71
N TRP A 88 3.66 -15.02 14.24
CA TRP A 88 4.74 -14.09 13.94
C TRP A 88 4.33 -12.65 14.29
N THR A 89 4.64 -12.21 15.50
CA THR A 89 4.53 -10.78 15.86
C THR A 89 5.72 -10.02 15.25
N LEU A 90 5.50 -9.41 14.09
CA LEU A 90 6.52 -8.70 13.30
C LEU A 90 6.93 -7.31 13.83
N PHE A 91 6.35 -6.83 14.93
CA PHE A 91 6.74 -5.55 15.53
C PHE A 91 7.13 -5.76 16.99
N ARG A 92 8.43 -5.95 17.21
CA ARG A 92 9.02 -6.00 18.56
C ARG A 92 9.48 -4.59 18.95
N LYS A 93 8.97 -4.19 20.13
CA LYS A 93 9.29 -3.10 21.08
C LYS A 93 10.44 -2.15 20.78
#